data_AF-A0A5T5NSL2-F1
#
_entry.id   AF-A0A5T5NSL2-F1
#
_cell.length_a   1.000
_cell.length_b   1.000
_cell.length_c   1.000
_cell.angle_alpha   90.00
_cell.angle_beta   90.00
_cell.angle_gamma   90.00
#
_symmetry.space_group_name_H-M   'P 1'
#
loop_
_entity.id
_entity.type
_entity.pdbx_description
1 polymer ?
#
loop_
_entity_poly.entity_id
_entity_poly.type
_entity_poly.pdbx_seq_one_letter_code
_entity_poly.pdbx_strand_id
1 'polypeptide(L)' 'MTQSDWHSADIIAGLKKRGTSLSALSRQAGLASSTLANALTRRWPKGERLIAEALDVAPENIWPSRYR' A
#
# COMPACT_ATOMS: atom_id res chain seq x y z
N MET A 1 11.40 19.64 5.68
CA MET A 1 10.90 18.50 6.49
C MET A 1 10.86 17.30 5.57
N THR A 2 11.64 16.27 5.81
CA THR A 2 11.59 15.02 5.03
C THR A 2 10.26 14.34 5.32
N GLN A 3 9.39 14.22 4.31
CA GLN A 3 8.16 13.46 4.48
C GLN A 3 8.54 11.99 4.64
N SER A 4 8.18 11.40 5.78
CA SER A 4 8.47 10.00 6.08
C SER A 4 7.41 9.10 5.48
N ASP A 5 7.79 7.89 5.11
CA ASP A 5 6.85 6.86 4.67
C ASP A 5 5.81 6.58 5.76
N TRP A 6 4.59 6.28 5.35
CA TRP A 6 3.52 5.89 6.26
C TRP A 6 3.93 4.62 7.01
N HIS A 7 3.50 4.53 8.27
CA HIS A 7 3.67 3.31 9.03
C HIS A 7 2.79 2.21 8.43
N SER A 8 3.30 0.97 8.37
CA SER A 8 2.54 -0.18 7.84
C SER A 8 1.18 -0.36 8.52
N ALA A 9 1.09 -0.05 9.82
CA ALA A 9 -0.17 -0.10 10.57
C ALA A 9 -1.19 0.94 10.09
N ASP A 10 -0.76 2.13 9.70
CA ASP A 10 -1.65 3.19 9.19
C ASP A 10 -2.21 2.83 7.82
N ILE A 11 -1.40 2.21 6.97
CA ILE A 11 -1.84 1.67 5.68
C ILE A 11 -2.91 0.59 5.92
N ILE A 12 -2.63 -0.37 6.81
CA ILE A 12 -3.59 -1.45 7.13
C ILE A 12 -4.87 -0.87 7.74
N ALA A 13 -4.77 0.11 8.64
CA ALA A 13 -5.91 0.77 9.25
C ALA A 13 -6.72 1.55 8.22
N GLY A 14 -6.08 2.26 7.30
CA GLY A 14 -6.73 2.95 6.19
C GLY A 14 -7.51 1.99 5.29
N LEU A 15 -6.92 0.85 4.95
CA LEU A 15 -7.58 -0.19 4.17
C LEU A 15 -8.80 -0.76 4.91
N LYS A 16 -8.67 -1.05 6.20
CA LYS A 16 -9.78 -1.53 7.03
C LYS A 16 -10.92 -0.52 7.15
N LYS A 17 -10.60 0.78 7.30
CA LYS A 17 -11.60 1.86 7.34
C LYS A 17 -12.39 1.96 6.03
N ARG A 18 -11.79 1.56 4.90
CA ARG A 18 -12.44 1.46 3.59
C ARG A 18 -13.12 0.11 3.34
N GLY A 19 -13.19 -0.77 4.35
CA GLY A 19 -13.81 -2.09 4.22
C GLY A 19 -13.00 -3.11 3.41
N THR A 20 -11.71 -2.85 3.17
CA THR A 20 -10.82 -3.75 2.43
C THR A 20 -9.62 -4.20 3.27
N SER A 21 -8.80 -5.09 2.72
CA SER A 21 -7.57 -5.59 3.34
C SER A 21 -6.52 -5.88 2.28
N LEU A 22 -5.25 -5.99 2.67
CA LEU A 22 -4.16 -6.36 1.75
C LEU A 22 -4.41 -7.70 1.06
N SER A 23 -5.00 -8.67 1.77
CA SER A 23 -5.34 -9.96 1.18
C SER A 23 -6.52 -9.87 0.22
N ALA A 24 -7.51 -9.03 0.50
CA ALA A 24 -8.61 -8.76 -0.43
C ALA A 24 -8.08 -8.08 -1.71
N LEU A 25 -7.25 -7.06 -1.57
CA LEU A 25 -6.60 -6.39 -2.71
C LEU A 25 -5.69 -7.33 -3.50
N SER A 26 -4.96 -8.22 -2.83
CA SER A 26 -4.15 -9.24 -3.50
C SER A 26 -5.03 -10.11 -4.41
N ARG A 27 -6.17 -10.59 -3.89
CA ARG A 27 -7.12 -11.41 -4.65
C ARG A 27 -7.74 -10.65 -5.82
N GLN A 28 -8.12 -9.39 -5.60
CA GLN A 28 -8.64 -8.53 -6.66
C GLN A 28 -7.62 -8.30 -7.79
N ALA A 29 -6.33 -8.21 -7.44
CA ALA A 29 -5.24 -8.08 -8.39
C ALA A 29 -4.79 -9.41 -9.04
N GLY A 30 -5.46 -10.53 -8.73
CA GLY A 30 -5.08 -11.87 -9.24
C GLY A 30 -3.77 -12.42 -8.64
N LEU A 31 -3.35 -11.92 -7.48
CA LEU A 31 -2.13 -12.31 -6.80
C LEU A 31 -2.41 -13.22 -5.60
N ALA A 32 -1.38 -13.93 -5.14
CA ALA A 32 -1.48 -14.68 -3.89
C ALA A 32 -1.75 -13.73 -2.72
N SER A 33 -2.54 -14.19 -1.74
CA SER A 33 -3.08 -13.34 -0.65
C SER A 33 -2.02 -12.64 0.23
N SER A 34 -0.76 -13.08 0.14
CA SER A 34 0.39 -12.51 0.84
C SER A 34 1.30 -11.64 -0.05
N THR A 35 1.13 -11.66 -1.38
CA THR A 35 2.02 -10.96 -2.31
C THR A 35 1.97 -9.44 -2.09
N LEU A 36 0.79 -8.88 -1.80
CA LEU A 36 0.65 -7.44 -1.58
C LEU A 36 1.31 -6.94 -0.29
N ALA A 37 1.48 -7.81 0.71
CA ALA A 37 2.21 -7.46 1.93
C ALA A 37 3.70 -7.17 1.67
N ASN A 38 4.27 -7.70 0.57
CA ASN A 38 5.65 -7.41 0.19
C ASN A 38 5.88 -5.94 -0.16
N ALA A 39 4.84 -5.22 -0.62
CA ALA A 39 4.93 -3.78 -0.93
C ALA A 39 5.19 -2.91 0.31
N LEU A 40 4.87 -3.41 1.51
CA LEU A 40 5.14 -2.69 2.75
C LEU A 40 6.63 -2.66 3.11
N THR A 41 7.37 -3.71 2.74
CA THR A 41 8.78 -3.87 3.12
C THR A 41 9.74 -3.60 1.96
N ARG A 42 9.38 -4.00 0.75
CA ARG A 42 10.24 -3.90 -0.45
C ARG A 42 9.64 -2.92 -1.46
N ARG A 43 10.53 -2.21 -2.19
CA ARG A 43 10.11 -1.31 -3.26
C ARG A 43 9.46 -2.13 -4.35
N TRP A 44 8.15 -1.98 -4.51
CA TRP A 44 7.40 -2.72 -5.51
C TRP A 44 6.32 -1.81 -6.11
N PRO A 45 6.67 -1.05 -7.17
CA PRO A 45 5.82 0.03 -7.70
C PRO A 45 4.41 -0.41 -8.10
N LYS A 46 4.23 -1.67 -8.55
CA LYS A 46 2.91 -2.21 -8.89
C LYS A 46 2.04 -2.44 -7.64
N GLY A 47 2.62 -3.00 -6.58
CA GLY A 47 1.91 -3.22 -5.32
C GLY A 47 1.64 -1.93 -4.57
N GLU A 48 2.60 -1.00 -4.58
CA GLU A 48 2.45 0.35 -4.02
C GLU A 48 1.28 1.08 -4.67
N ARG A 49 1.17 1.05 -6.02
CA ARG A 49 0.03 1.62 -6.75
C ARG A 49 -1.31 0.99 -6.36
N LEU A 50 -1.40 -0.33 -6.27
CA LEU A 50 -2.65 -1.02 -5.89
C LEU A 50 -3.12 -0.62 -4.48
N ILE A 51 -2.19 -0.49 -3.53
CA ILE A 51 -2.50 -0.04 -2.17
C ILE A 51 -2.93 1.43 -2.17
N ALA A 52 -2.22 2.27 -2.91
CA ALA A 52 -2.48 3.70 -3.00
C ALA A 52 -3.84 4.00 -3.66
N GLU A 53 -4.17 3.29 -4.73
CA GLU A 53 -5.48 3.33 -5.41
C GLU A 53 -6.61 2.94 -4.45
N ALA A 54 -6.42 1.86 -3.68
CA ALA A 54 -7.41 1.45 -2.68
C ALA A 54 -7.61 2.49 -1.57
N LEU A 55 -6.57 3.26 -1.25
CA LEU A 55 -6.58 4.34 -0.27
C LEU A 55 -6.96 5.70 -0.88
N ASP A 56 -7.20 5.78 -2.18
CA ASP A 56 -7.48 7.00 -2.95
C ASP A 56 -6.43 8.10 -2.71
N VAL A 57 -5.16 7.72 -2.72
CA VAL A 57 -4.02 8.61 -2.59
C VAL A 57 -2.94 8.24 -3.61
N ALA A 58 -2.02 9.16 -3.89
CA ALA A 58 -0.86 8.85 -4.71
C ALA A 58 0.15 7.97 -3.93
N PRO A 59 0.84 7.01 -4.58
CA PRO A 59 1.83 6.16 -3.90
C PRO A 59 3.00 6.97 -3.32
N GLU A 60 3.35 8.11 -3.92
CA GLU A 60 4.34 9.06 -3.38
C GLU A 60 3.91 9.73 -2.07
N ASN A 61 2.61 9.80 -1.76
CA ASN A 61 2.13 10.30 -0.47
C ASN A 61 2.31 9.26 0.65
N ILE A 62 2.26 7.97 0.30
CA ILE A 62 2.44 6.86 1.24
C ILE A 62 3.94 6.57 1.42
N TRP A 63 4.70 6.57 0.32
CA TRP A 63 6.14 6.30 0.30
C TRP A 63 6.96 7.42 -0.35
N PRO A 64 6.94 8.65 0.20
CA PRO A 64 7.74 9.77 -0.31
C PRO A 64 9.23 9.43 -0.43
N SER A 65 9.78 8.58 0.45
CA SER A 65 11.18 8.16 0.37
C SER A 65 11.51 7.34 -0.89
N ARG A 66 10.52 6.64 -1.46
CA ARG A 66 10.68 5.77 -2.63
C ARG A 66 10.47 6.50 -3.96
N TYR A 67 9.94 7.72 -3.95
CA TYR A 67 9.57 8.47 -5.16
C TYR A 67 10.31 9.82 -5.31
N ARG A 68 11.30 10.08 -4.46
CA ARG A 68 12.18 11.25 -4.54
C ARG A 68 13.30 11.10 -5.57
#